data_AF-A0A2T4ZBI2-F1
#
_entry.id   AF-A0A2T4ZBI2-F1
#
_cell.length_a   1.000
_cell.length_b   1.000
_cell.length_c   1.000
_cell.angle_alpha   90.00
_cell.angle_beta   90.00
_cell.angle_gamma   90.00
#
_symmetry.space_group_name_H-M   'P 1'
#
loop_
_entity.id
_entity.type
_entity.pdbx_description
1 polymer ?
#
loop_
_entity_poly.entity_id
_entity_poly.type
_entity_poly.pdbx_seq_one_letter_code
_entity_poly.pdbx_strand_id
1 'polypeptide(L)'
;MRQQRKKRKKKDLIPLLFLLVLFTFLMLKFPDKAGQDRIGGSLSEQGKQEIPAEYIPIYQAAEREYGVPWQLLASIHRIETRFSTMDPMISPVGAKGHFQFMDCTWLGWDYQHCDGLGSLPDQEVDITDPALIERYGGYGVDASGNGKADPWDLQDATFSAANFLSRYGATDGDWERALFQYNRSHKYVREVIQVAKSYSEPQ
;
A
#
# COMPACT_ATOMS: atom_id res chain seq x y z
N MET A 1 -46.91 -70.14 -42.69
CA MET A 1 -46.75 -69.73 -41.28
C MET A 1 -45.56 -68.77 -41.18
N ARG A 2 -45.77 -67.45 -41.13
CA ARG A 2 -45.53 -66.58 -39.96
C ARG A 2 -44.45 -67.09 -38.99
N GLN A 3 -43.29 -66.41 -38.94
CA GLN A 3 -42.99 -65.46 -37.85
C GLN A 3 -41.75 -64.61 -38.15
N GLN A 4 -41.90 -63.32 -37.88
CA GLN A 4 -40.90 -62.26 -37.94
C GLN A 4 -39.98 -62.31 -36.70
N ARG A 5 -38.72 -61.87 -36.83
CA ARG A 5 -38.01 -61.20 -35.72
C ARG A 5 -37.26 -59.96 -36.23
N LYS A 6 -37.44 -58.87 -35.48
CA LYS A 6 -37.20 -57.47 -35.83
C LYS A 6 -35.73 -57.02 -35.61
N LYS A 7 -35.27 -56.21 -36.57
CA LYS A 7 -34.55 -54.91 -36.49
C LYS A 7 -33.36 -54.73 -35.54
N ARG A 8 -32.28 -54.17 -36.11
CA ARG A 8 -31.66 -52.92 -35.62
C ARG A 8 -31.03 -52.15 -36.79
N LYS A 9 -31.50 -50.91 -37.02
CA LYS A 9 -30.92 -49.94 -37.97
C LYS A 9 -29.57 -49.47 -37.42
N LYS A 10 -28.49 -49.56 -38.21
CA LYS A 10 -27.22 -48.88 -37.93
C LYS A 10 -27.28 -47.47 -38.53
N LYS A 11 -26.88 -46.49 -37.72
CA LYS A 11 -26.89 -45.06 -37.99
C LYS A 11 -25.70 -44.67 -38.88
N ASP A 12 -25.90 -43.57 -39.57
CA ASP A 12 -25.16 -43.02 -40.70
C ASP A 12 -23.68 -42.74 -40.42
N LEU A 13 -22.82 -43.03 -41.41
CA LEU A 13 -21.41 -42.65 -41.45
C LEU A 13 -21.27 -41.55 -42.52
N ILE A 14 -21.17 -40.28 -42.10
CA ILE A 14 -20.91 -39.14 -42.99
C ILE A 14 -19.40 -38.96 -43.09
N PRO A 15 -18.81 -38.84 -44.29
CA PRO A 15 -17.37 -38.87 -44.48
C PRO A 15 -16.70 -37.53 -44.17
N LEU A 16 -15.49 -37.68 -43.67
CA LEU A 16 -14.43 -36.71 -43.47
C LEU A 16 -14.11 -35.92 -44.76
N LEU A 17 -14.40 -34.62 -44.84
CA LEU A 17 -13.53 -33.60 -45.46
C LEU A 17 -14.12 -32.17 -45.37
N PHE A 18 -13.24 -31.19 -45.12
CA PHE A 18 -13.40 -29.72 -45.24
C PHE A 18 -14.10 -28.94 -44.12
N LEU A 19 -13.31 -28.57 -43.10
CA LEU A 19 -13.35 -27.20 -42.61
C LEU A 19 -11.93 -26.67 -42.39
N LEU A 20 -11.46 -25.96 -43.40
CA LEU A 20 -10.27 -25.13 -43.41
C LEU A 20 -10.62 -23.82 -42.70
N VAL A 21 -10.17 -23.64 -41.47
CA VAL A 21 -9.89 -22.32 -40.89
C VAL A 21 -8.67 -22.51 -40.02
N LEU A 22 -7.54 -22.03 -40.54
CA LEU A 22 -6.64 -21.18 -39.80
C LEU A 22 -6.57 -21.53 -38.31
N PHE A 23 -5.55 -22.32 -37.95
CA PHE A 23 -4.94 -22.22 -36.63
C PHE A 23 -4.27 -20.84 -36.55
N THR A 24 -5.09 -19.78 -36.67
CA THR A 24 -4.77 -18.45 -36.25
C THR A 24 -4.35 -18.63 -34.82
N PHE A 25 -3.09 -18.35 -34.62
CA PHE A 25 -2.44 -18.08 -33.36
C PHE A 25 -3.20 -16.93 -32.69
N LEU A 26 -4.45 -17.15 -32.29
CA LEU A 26 -5.08 -16.39 -31.23
C LEU A 26 -4.47 -16.95 -29.94
N MET A 27 -3.18 -16.64 -29.77
CA MET A 27 -2.73 -16.20 -28.47
C MET A 27 -3.73 -15.11 -28.08
N LEU A 28 -4.75 -15.49 -27.33
CA LEU A 28 -5.27 -14.61 -26.31
C LEU A 28 -4.01 -14.14 -25.58
N LYS A 29 -3.51 -12.95 -25.94
CA LYS A 29 -2.65 -12.19 -25.07
C LYS A 29 -3.54 -11.88 -23.88
N PHE A 30 -3.64 -12.85 -22.96
CA PHE A 30 -3.87 -12.49 -21.58
C PHE A 30 -2.76 -11.49 -21.29
N PRO A 31 -3.09 -10.22 -20.99
CA PRO A 31 -2.05 -9.32 -20.51
C PRO A 31 -1.37 -10.06 -19.36
N ASP A 32 -0.05 -10.22 -19.44
CA ASP A 32 0.72 -10.81 -18.36
C ASP A 32 0.37 -10.03 -17.09
N LYS A 33 -0.41 -10.65 -16.19
CA LYS A 33 -0.71 -10.05 -14.86
C LYS A 33 0.58 -9.70 -14.11
N ALA A 34 1.69 -10.34 -14.49
CA ALA A 34 3.02 -10.10 -13.96
C ALA A 34 3.54 -8.65 -14.12
N GLY A 35 2.95 -7.84 -15.00
CA GLY A 35 3.35 -6.45 -15.24
C GLY A 35 2.47 -5.37 -14.58
N GLN A 36 1.29 -5.70 -14.05
CA GLN A 36 0.34 -4.72 -13.48
C GLN A 36 0.38 -4.60 -11.95
N ASP A 37 1.12 -5.47 -11.28
CA ASP A 37 1.05 -5.67 -9.82
C ASP A 37 2.23 -5.10 -9.02
N ARG A 38 3.06 -4.22 -9.60
CA ARG A 38 4.30 -3.80 -8.95
C ARG A 38 4.28 -2.31 -8.59
N ILE A 39 4.20 -2.02 -7.29
CA ILE A 39 4.68 -0.77 -6.71
C ILE A 39 6.20 -0.91 -6.54
N GLY A 40 6.96 0.10 -6.96
CA GLY A 40 8.42 0.07 -6.98
C GLY A 40 8.97 0.26 -8.39
N GLY A 41 10.26 -0.02 -8.58
CA GLY A 41 10.89 0.15 -9.88
C GLY A 41 11.43 1.57 -10.11
N SER A 42 11.43 2.01 -11.37
CA SER A 42 11.87 3.36 -11.73
C SER A 42 10.75 4.40 -11.56
N LEU A 43 11.11 5.68 -11.46
CA LEU A 43 10.15 6.76 -11.26
C LEU A 43 9.45 7.15 -12.57
N SER A 44 8.12 7.11 -12.58
CA SER A 44 7.30 7.54 -13.73
C SER A 44 7.36 9.05 -14.00
N GLU A 45 6.95 9.47 -15.20
CA GLU A 45 6.82 10.91 -15.52
C GLU A 45 5.83 11.62 -14.60
N GLN A 46 4.73 10.96 -14.22
CA GLN A 46 3.77 11.52 -13.27
C GLN A 46 4.41 11.68 -11.88
N GLY A 47 5.17 10.69 -11.42
CA GLY A 47 5.89 10.78 -10.15
C GLY A 47 6.93 11.91 -10.14
N LYS A 48 7.64 12.14 -11.25
CA LYS A 48 8.56 13.29 -11.40
C LYS A 48 7.86 14.64 -11.30
N GLN A 49 6.60 14.72 -11.74
CA GLN A 49 5.82 15.96 -11.74
C GLN A 49 5.15 16.23 -10.40
N GLU A 50 4.63 15.20 -9.74
CA GLU A 50 3.82 15.35 -8.53
C GLU A 50 4.64 15.27 -7.23
N ILE A 51 5.66 14.41 -7.16
CA ILE A 51 6.43 14.20 -5.92
C ILE A 51 7.48 15.31 -5.80
N PRO A 52 7.50 16.07 -4.68
CA PRO A 52 8.58 17.03 -4.44
C PRO A 52 9.94 16.32 -4.42
N ALA A 53 10.85 16.76 -5.30
CA ALA A 53 12.12 16.09 -5.53
C ALA A 53 13.00 16.05 -4.26
N GLU A 54 12.87 17.05 -3.40
CA GLU A 54 13.54 17.16 -2.11
C GLU A 54 13.13 16.07 -1.11
N TYR A 55 11.95 15.46 -1.26
CA TYR A 55 11.46 14.41 -0.36
C TYR A 55 11.89 13.01 -0.80
N ILE A 56 12.23 12.82 -2.09
CA ILE A 56 12.62 11.52 -2.66
C ILE A 56 13.78 10.85 -1.88
N PRO A 57 14.87 11.55 -1.55
CA PRO A 57 15.96 10.94 -0.77
C PRO A 57 15.52 10.41 0.59
N ILE A 58 14.54 11.05 1.23
CA ILE A 58 14.00 10.63 2.53
C ILE A 58 13.19 9.33 2.37
N TYR A 59 12.29 9.26 1.39
CA TYR A 59 11.53 8.04 1.13
C TYR A 59 12.43 6.87 0.77
N GLN A 60 13.45 7.09 -0.08
CA GLN A 60 14.41 6.07 -0.46
C GLN A 60 15.27 5.61 0.73
N ALA A 61 15.57 6.50 1.67
CA ALA A 61 16.26 6.12 2.90
C ALA A 61 15.39 5.22 3.78
N ALA A 62 14.11 5.55 3.94
CA ALA A 62 13.16 4.72 4.67
C ALA A 62 12.91 3.36 3.99
N GLU A 63 12.88 3.31 2.65
CA GLU A 63 12.81 2.04 1.90
C GLU A 63 14.03 1.17 2.18
N ARG A 64 15.24 1.73 2.18
CA ARG A 64 16.46 0.97 2.48
C ARG A 64 16.45 0.37 3.88
N GLU A 65 15.86 1.08 4.85
CA GLU A 65 15.79 0.63 6.24
C GLU A 65 14.70 -0.45 6.45
N TYR A 66 13.51 -0.24 5.90
CA TYR A 66 12.33 -1.05 6.22
C TYR A 66 11.86 -1.98 5.10
N GLY A 67 12.44 -1.87 3.91
CA GLY A 67 12.05 -2.63 2.71
C GLY A 67 10.66 -2.28 2.17
N VAL A 68 10.08 -1.15 2.58
CA VAL A 68 8.79 -0.66 2.10
C VAL A 68 9.02 0.19 0.85
N PRO A 69 8.39 -0.11 -0.31
CA PRO A 69 8.61 0.63 -1.55
C PRO A 69 8.45 2.14 -1.36
N TRP A 70 9.43 2.92 -1.77
CA TRP A 70 9.43 4.37 -1.50
C TRP A 70 8.26 5.10 -2.20
N GLN A 71 7.80 4.60 -3.34
CA GLN A 71 6.60 5.10 -4.03
C GLN A 71 5.32 4.91 -3.19
N LEU A 72 5.26 3.86 -2.37
CA LEU A 72 4.15 3.64 -1.44
C LEU A 72 4.13 4.73 -0.37
N LEU A 73 5.30 5.03 0.21
CA LEU A 73 5.47 6.10 1.22
C LEU A 73 5.08 7.47 0.64
N ALA A 74 5.55 7.80 -0.56
CA ALA A 74 5.18 9.05 -1.24
C ALA A 74 3.67 9.14 -1.50
N SER A 75 3.01 8.01 -1.82
CA SER A 75 1.57 7.97 -2.08
C SER A 75 0.75 8.21 -0.82
N ILE A 76 1.17 7.67 0.31
CA ILE A 76 0.55 7.96 1.62
C ILE A 76 0.73 9.44 1.94
N HIS A 77 1.95 9.98 1.84
CA HIS A 77 2.20 11.40 2.12
C HIS A 77 1.33 12.34 1.26
N ARG A 78 1.13 12.01 -0.02
CA ARG A 78 0.19 12.73 -0.89
C ARG A 78 -1.24 12.68 -0.39
N ILE A 79 -1.73 11.50 -0.02
CA ILE A 79 -3.13 11.29 0.37
C ILE A 79 -3.42 11.90 1.74
N GLU A 80 -2.47 11.83 2.68
CA GLU A 80 -2.65 12.36 4.03
C GLU A 80 -2.60 13.88 4.08
N THR A 81 -1.64 14.51 3.39
CA THR A 81 -1.38 15.96 3.57
C THR A 81 -1.07 16.72 2.28
N ARG A 82 -1.24 16.10 1.11
CA ARG A 82 -0.82 16.67 -0.18
C ARG A 82 0.64 17.12 -0.12
N PHE A 83 1.51 16.22 0.32
CA PHE A 83 2.94 16.50 0.53
C PHE A 83 3.18 17.69 1.46
N SER A 84 2.54 17.68 2.63
CA SER A 84 2.69 18.71 3.68
C SER A 84 2.18 20.10 3.35
N THR A 85 1.39 20.27 2.28
CA THR A 85 0.87 21.58 1.87
C THR A 85 -0.49 21.92 2.51
N MET A 86 -1.08 20.98 3.26
CA MET A 86 -2.30 21.23 4.03
C MET A 86 -2.04 22.09 5.26
N ASP A 87 -2.94 23.02 5.55
CA ASP A 87 -2.88 23.89 6.73
C ASP A 87 -4.27 23.96 7.40
N PRO A 88 -4.42 23.48 8.65
CA PRO A 88 -3.41 22.77 9.45
C PRO A 88 -3.24 21.31 9.02
N MET A 89 -2.08 20.70 9.29
CA MET A 89 -1.90 19.23 9.24
C MET A 89 -2.41 18.56 10.53
N ILE A 90 -3.59 18.94 10.99
CA ILE A 90 -4.29 18.35 12.13
C ILE A 90 -5.71 17.99 11.69
N SER A 91 -6.07 16.72 11.79
CA SER A 91 -7.42 16.27 11.43
C SER A 91 -8.44 16.53 12.55
N PRO A 92 -9.75 16.56 12.24
CA PRO A 92 -10.80 16.72 13.26
C PRO A 92 -10.80 15.63 14.35
N VAL A 93 -10.16 14.48 14.09
CA VAL A 93 -10.06 13.36 15.04
C VAL A 93 -8.71 13.30 15.76
N GLY A 94 -7.84 14.28 15.52
CA GLY A 94 -6.56 14.41 16.23
C GLY A 94 -5.37 13.72 15.56
N ALA A 95 -5.49 13.30 14.30
CA ALA A 95 -4.35 12.84 13.52
C ALA A 95 -3.45 14.02 13.16
N LYS A 96 -2.12 13.87 13.26
CA LYS A 96 -1.18 15.01 13.20
C LYS A 96 0.01 14.75 12.28
N GLY A 97 0.59 15.84 11.79
CA GLY A 97 1.86 15.85 11.07
C GLY A 97 1.77 15.30 9.65
N HIS A 98 2.95 15.13 9.05
CA HIS A 98 3.13 14.86 7.62
C HIS A 98 2.36 13.64 7.10
N PHE A 99 2.22 12.62 7.95
CA PHE A 99 1.61 11.33 7.64
C PHE A 99 0.33 11.05 8.43
N GLN A 100 -0.22 12.07 9.12
CA GLN A 100 -1.47 12.01 9.88
C GLN A 100 -1.53 10.80 10.83
N PHE A 101 -0.53 10.69 11.70
CA PHE A 101 -0.54 9.68 12.76
C PHE A 101 -1.46 10.08 13.91
N MET A 102 -2.13 9.08 14.49
CA MET A 102 -2.80 9.21 15.79
C MET A 102 -1.79 9.09 16.92
N ASP A 103 -1.99 9.83 18.02
CA ASP A 103 -1.07 9.88 19.16
C ASP A 103 -0.77 8.50 19.74
N CYS A 104 -1.80 7.65 19.90
CA CYS A 104 -1.64 6.29 20.44
C CYS A 104 -0.99 5.31 19.47
N THR A 105 -1.07 5.57 18.16
CA THR A 105 -0.26 4.82 17.20
C THR A 105 1.20 5.27 17.28
N TRP A 106 1.44 6.57 17.44
CA TRP A 106 2.79 7.11 17.55
C TRP A 106 3.50 6.68 18.84
N LEU A 107 2.87 6.94 19.99
CA LEU A 107 3.37 6.65 21.34
C LEU A 107 3.26 5.16 21.69
N GLY A 108 2.18 4.50 21.30
CA GLY A 108 1.91 3.10 21.63
C GLY A 108 0.63 2.90 22.43
N TRP A 109 -0.14 1.88 22.03
CA TRP A 109 -1.47 1.59 22.58
C TRP A 109 -1.45 1.02 24.00
N ASP A 110 -0.29 0.63 24.52
CA ASP A 110 -0.13 0.17 25.90
C ASP A 110 -0.10 1.33 26.91
N TYR A 111 -0.09 2.58 26.45
CA TYR A 111 -0.22 3.74 27.33
C TYR A 111 -1.63 3.81 27.93
N GLN A 112 -1.72 4.01 29.25
CA GLN A 112 -2.95 3.87 30.05
C GLN A 112 -4.15 4.73 29.64
N HIS A 113 -3.94 5.75 28.80
CA HIS A 113 -4.99 6.66 28.29
C HIS A 113 -5.30 6.46 26.81
N CYS A 114 -4.77 5.42 26.18
CA CYS A 114 -5.08 5.12 24.79
C CYS A 114 -6.42 4.41 24.65
N ASP A 115 -7.37 5.09 24.03
CA ASP A 115 -8.71 4.58 23.74
C ASP A 115 -9.26 5.12 22.40
N GLY A 116 -10.50 4.76 22.07
CA GLY A 116 -11.24 5.32 20.95
C GLY A 116 -10.49 5.24 19.62
N LEU A 117 -10.28 6.40 18.99
CA LEU A 117 -9.52 6.54 17.74
C LEU A 117 -8.01 6.78 17.97
N GLY A 118 -7.56 6.86 19.23
CA GLY A 118 -6.15 6.99 19.58
C GLY A 118 -5.64 8.43 19.70
N SER A 119 -6.52 9.38 19.98
CA SER A 119 -6.14 10.78 20.26
C SER A 119 -5.82 10.95 21.74
N LEU A 120 -4.79 11.72 22.07
CA LEU A 120 -4.45 12.12 23.44
C LEU A 120 -4.63 13.65 23.55
N PRO A 121 -5.85 14.13 23.85
CA PRO A 121 -6.16 15.56 23.86
C PRO A 121 -5.50 16.31 25.03
N ASP A 122 -5.33 15.63 26.16
CA ASP A 122 -4.65 16.14 27.35
C ASP A 122 -3.18 15.73 27.26
N GLN A 123 -2.36 16.57 26.61
CA GLN A 123 -0.92 16.35 26.31
C GLN A 123 -0.02 16.37 27.56
N GLU A 124 -0.38 15.63 28.60
CA GLU A 124 0.49 15.44 29.77
C GLU A 124 1.73 14.59 29.45
N VAL A 125 1.67 13.82 28.36
CA VAL A 125 2.76 12.97 27.88
C VAL A 125 3.44 13.57 26.65
N ASP A 126 4.77 13.56 26.66
CA ASP A 126 5.57 13.89 25.47
C ASP A 126 5.57 12.69 24.52
N ILE A 127 4.71 12.72 23.50
CA ILE A 127 4.64 11.66 22.48
C ILE A 127 5.90 11.59 21.61
N THR A 128 6.81 12.56 21.70
CA THR A 128 8.03 12.61 20.90
C THR A 128 9.22 11.95 21.58
N ASP A 129 9.10 11.54 22.84
CA ASP A 129 10.17 10.86 23.58
C ASP A 129 10.38 9.42 23.07
N PRO A 130 11.52 9.10 22.42
CA PRO A 130 11.78 7.75 21.91
C PRO A 130 11.74 6.66 22.99
N ALA A 131 12.12 6.98 24.24
CA ALA A 131 12.09 6.00 25.33
C ALA A 131 10.66 5.68 25.78
N LEU A 132 9.72 6.63 25.67
CA LEU A 132 8.30 6.36 25.92
C LEU A 132 7.67 5.60 24.77
N ILE A 133 8.01 5.94 23.52
CA ILE A 133 7.55 5.23 22.33
C ILE A 133 7.95 3.76 22.40
N GLU A 134 9.23 3.47 22.70
CA GLU A 134 9.71 2.11 22.88
C GLU A 134 8.98 1.39 24.01
N ARG A 135 8.81 2.06 25.17
CA ARG A 135 8.15 1.50 26.35
C ARG A 135 6.71 1.05 26.08
N TYR A 136 5.96 1.84 25.32
CA TYR A 136 4.53 1.58 25.06
C TYR A 136 4.28 0.90 23.70
N GLY A 137 5.34 0.54 22.97
CA GLY A 137 5.26 -0.19 21.71
C GLY A 137 4.71 0.64 20.55
N GLY A 138 4.98 1.95 20.55
CA GLY A 138 4.59 2.86 19.48
C GLY A 138 5.45 2.72 18.23
N TYR A 139 5.04 3.42 17.17
CA TYR A 139 5.68 3.36 15.86
C TYR A 139 6.57 4.57 15.54
N GLY A 140 6.58 5.61 16.38
CA GLY A 140 7.42 6.79 16.19
C GLY A 140 8.91 6.44 16.16
N VAL A 141 9.65 7.06 15.25
CA VAL A 141 11.10 6.85 15.05
C VAL A 141 11.79 8.22 14.99
N ASP A 142 12.81 8.43 15.84
CA ASP A 142 13.76 9.54 15.72
C ASP A 142 14.78 9.21 14.62
N ALA A 143 14.37 9.43 13.38
CA ALA A 143 15.18 9.13 12.21
C ALA A 143 16.11 10.29 11.84
N SER A 144 15.76 11.51 12.28
CA SER A 144 16.61 12.70 12.18
C SER A 144 17.82 12.63 13.13
N GLY A 145 17.72 11.86 14.22
CA GLY A 145 18.77 11.69 15.22
C GLY A 145 18.90 12.88 16.18
N ASN A 146 17.82 13.65 16.34
CA ASN A 146 17.82 14.89 17.12
C ASN A 146 17.42 14.68 18.60
N GLY A 147 17.13 13.44 18.99
CA GLY A 147 16.67 13.04 20.32
C GLY A 147 15.14 13.01 20.49
N LYS A 148 14.38 13.27 19.43
CA LYS A 148 12.91 13.26 19.41
C LYS A 148 12.40 12.57 18.16
N ALA A 149 11.36 11.77 18.31
CA ALA A 149 10.57 11.27 17.20
C ALA A 149 9.37 12.20 17.00
N ASP A 150 9.52 13.21 16.15
CA ASP A 150 8.50 14.26 15.95
C ASP A 150 7.61 13.96 14.72
N PRO A 151 6.28 13.79 14.85
CA PRO A 151 5.41 13.62 13.69
C PRO A 151 5.38 14.85 12.75
N TRP A 152 5.89 15.99 13.20
CA TRP A 152 6.07 17.23 12.43
C TRP A 152 7.45 17.37 11.79
N ASP A 153 8.37 16.43 12.05
CA ASP A 153 9.58 16.27 11.26
C ASP A 153 9.30 15.29 10.11
N LEU A 154 9.60 15.71 8.88
CA LEU A 154 9.30 14.90 7.70
C LEU A 154 10.09 13.59 7.67
N GLN A 155 11.34 13.59 8.15
CA GLN A 155 12.18 12.41 8.16
C GLN A 155 11.66 11.40 9.19
N ASP A 156 11.38 11.86 10.41
CA ASP A 156 10.80 11.03 11.46
C ASP A 156 9.44 10.45 11.05
N ALA A 157 8.54 11.26 10.51
CA ALA A 157 7.22 10.82 10.06
C ALA A 157 7.31 9.79 8.91
N THR A 158 8.22 10.00 7.96
CA THR A 158 8.44 9.06 6.85
C THR A 158 8.96 7.72 7.35
N PHE A 159 9.95 7.72 8.24
CA PHE A 159 10.52 6.50 8.80
C PHE A 159 9.52 5.78 9.71
N SER A 160 8.69 6.53 10.44
CA SER A 160 7.62 5.96 11.27
C SER A 160 6.52 5.30 10.42
N ALA A 161 6.16 5.88 9.27
CA ALA A 161 5.27 5.25 8.29
C ALA A 161 5.86 3.95 7.73
N ALA A 162 7.14 3.96 7.37
CA ALA A 162 7.83 2.77 6.89
C ALA A 162 7.93 1.68 7.98
N ASN A 163 8.27 2.05 9.21
CA ASN A 163 8.26 1.16 10.38
C ASN A 163 6.87 0.52 10.55
N PHE A 164 5.81 1.33 10.63
CA PHE A 164 4.44 0.82 10.74
C PHE A 164 4.10 -0.18 9.63
N LEU A 165 4.30 0.19 8.36
CA LEU A 165 3.92 -0.66 7.23
C LEU A 165 4.70 -1.96 7.17
N SER A 166 6.00 -1.93 7.52
CA SER A 166 6.85 -3.13 7.56
C SER A 166 6.32 -4.18 8.55
N ARG A 167 5.76 -3.74 9.70
CA ARG A 167 5.19 -4.61 10.74
C ARG A 167 3.91 -5.31 10.31
N TYR A 168 3.27 -4.83 9.24
CA TYR A 168 2.02 -5.36 8.71
C TYR A 168 2.14 -6.02 7.34
N GLY A 169 3.36 -6.35 6.88
CA GLY A 169 3.61 -7.19 5.71
C GLY A 169 3.92 -6.42 4.42
N ALA A 170 4.08 -5.10 4.46
CA ALA A 170 4.40 -4.31 3.26
C ALA A 170 5.75 -4.72 2.62
N THR A 171 6.72 -5.15 3.44
CA THR A 171 8.03 -5.66 2.98
C THR A 171 7.91 -6.95 2.17
N ASP A 172 6.89 -7.77 2.44
CA ASP A 172 6.61 -9.02 1.73
C ASP A 172 5.68 -8.82 0.51
N GLY A 173 5.29 -7.57 0.23
CA GLY A 173 4.33 -7.24 -0.83
C GLY A 173 2.86 -7.29 -0.41
N ASP A 174 2.54 -7.54 0.88
CA ASP A 174 1.17 -7.50 1.40
C ASP A 174 0.72 -6.06 1.70
N TRP A 175 0.77 -5.21 0.67
CA TRP A 175 0.49 -3.77 0.79
C TRP A 175 -0.96 -3.51 1.16
N GLU A 176 -1.91 -4.30 0.66
CA GLU A 176 -3.33 -4.12 0.98
C GLU A 176 -3.61 -4.32 2.47
N ARG A 177 -3.03 -5.36 3.08
CA ARG A 177 -3.12 -5.58 4.52
C ARG A 177 -2.47 -4.45 5.29
N ALA A 178 -1.24 -4.07 4.95
CA ALA A 178 -0.52 -3.02 5.66
C ALA A 178 -1.24 -1.67 5.60
N LEU A 179 -1.74 -1.29 4.43
CA LEU A 179 -2.51 -0.07 4.24
C LEU A 179 -3.87 -0.11 4.96
N PHE A 180 -4.53 -1.28 5.00
CA PHE A 180 -5.78 -1.41 5.75
C PHE A 180 -5.56 -1.27 7.25
N GLN A 181 -4.40 -1.71 7.75
CA GLN A 181 -4.01 -1.49 9.14
C GLN A 181 -3.70 -0.01 9.41
N TYR A 182 -3.09 0.69 8.45
CA TYR A 182 -2.82 2.12 8.52
C TYR A 182 -4.12 2.94 8.58
N ASN A 183 -5.07 2.61 7.69
CA ASN A 183 -6.39 3.23 7.66
C ASN A 183 -7.45 2.16 7.31
N ARG A 184 -8.45 1.98 8.18
CA ARG A 184 -9.49 0.93 8.11
C ARG A 184 -10.54 1.18 7.01
N SER A 185 -10.09 1.55 5.81
CA SER A 185 -10.90 1.93 4.66
C SER A 185 -10.38 1.27 3.39
N HIS A 186 -11.16 0.35 2.81
CA HIS A 186 -10.83 -0.21 1.50
C HIS A 186 -10.76 0.84 0.39
N LYS A 187 -11.47 1.97 0.53
CA LYS A 187 -11.35 3.09 -0.42
C LYS A 187 -9.94 3.68 -0.35
N TYR A 188 -9.45 3.96 0.86
CA TYR A 188 -8.10 4.46 1.09
C TYR A 188 -7.05 3.52 0.51
N VAL A 189 -7.16 2.22 0.82
CA VAL A 189 -6.23 1.19 0.31
C VAL A 189 -6.13 1.24 -1.22
N ARG A 190 -7.29 1.23 -1.91
CA ARG A 190 -7.32 1.30 -3.38
C ARG A 190 -6.71 2.59 -3.91
N GLU A 191 -7.01 3.72 -3.27
CA GLU A 191 -6.50 5.03 -3.68
C GLU A 191 -4.98 5.11 -3.54
N VAL A 192 -4.42 4.69 -2.40
CA VAL A 192 -2.97 4.64 -2.18
C VAL A 192 -2.29 3.72 -3.19
N ILE A 193 -2.81 2.51 -3.41
CA ILE A 193 -2.23 1.58 -4.39
C ILE A 193 -2.28 2.15 -5.80
N GLN A 194 -3.39 2.79 -6.18
CA GLN A 194 -3.51 3.40 -7.50
C GLN A 194 -2.49 4.53 -7.70
N VAL A 195 -2.31 5.40 -6.71
CA VAL A 195 -1.31 6.48 -6.75
C VAL A 195 0.10 5.88 -6.81
N ALA A 196 0.41 4.89 -5.97
CA ALA A 196 1.73 4.26 -5.93
C ALA A 196 2.09 3.57 -7.24
N LYS A 197 1.13 2.89 -7.88
CA LYS A 197 1.30 2.34 -9.23
C LYS A 197 1.53 3.44 -10.27
N SER A 198 0.85 4.58 -10.16
CA SER A 198 1.07 5.71 -11.09
C SER A 198 2.45 6.36 -10.96
N TYR A 199 3.13 6.21 -9.81
CA TYR A 199 4.50 6.66 -9.58
C TYR A 199 5.57 5.64 -10.00
N SER A 200 5.17 4.43 -10.38
CA SER A 200 6.04 3.29 -10.62
C SER A 200 6.11 2.97 -12.12
N GLU A 201 7.31 2.76 -12.65
CA GLU A 201 7.54 2.18 -13.97
C GLU A 201 8.37 0.89 -13.84
N PRO A 202 8.15 -0.11 -14.71
CA PRO A 202 9.03 -1.27 -14.78
C PRO A 202 10.50 -0.85 -14.94
N GLN A 203 11.40 -1.57 -14.29
CA GLN A 203 12.85 -1.44 -14.50
C GLN A 203 13.28 -2.14 -15.79
#